data_AF-D8LVZ5-F1
#
_entry.id   AF-D8LVZ5-F1
#
_cell.length_a   1.000
_cell.length_b   1.000
_cell.length_c   1.000
_cell.angle_alpha   90.00
_cell.angle_beta   90.00
_cell.angle_gamma   90.00
#
_symmetry.space_group_name_H-M   'P 1'
#
loop_
_entity.id
_entity.type
_entity.pdbx_description
1 polymer ?
#
loop_
_entity_poly.entity_id
_entity_poly.type
_entity_poly.pdbx_seq_one_letter_code
_entity_poly.pdbx_strand_id
1 'polypeptide(L)'
;MYPPRTTVLEGSSIKLPLRFFQSSSLKNALSPDRKNLSVWLLFAIFVLLTFHYLSDRDFSFLLTLSSIVGSFGFLLGLYKVVSSRSVQGLSVKSLILYGVVSLSRFFSILFSDSYLPYDRSGDWVYRCTEGVEVIAIAFLLYFSYRYKYTYYSFIVNHSLNLSKLGFVCRRKQEEELYHDRASSVFAALPLDCTHIIHPGLSQKQSIDVLWSFSHYVEAIAVYPQLTLFSRSRHGEIEGLTSHFVFSLAISRLFALLFWASCWRELNAGTRWLGSRYAGVSILLSQCIQIVLMGEYVYYYVKSYFSKLYTNSSLLNGTPLVLPVCRTSRED
;
A
#
# COMPACT_ATOMS: atom_id res chain seq x y z
N MET A 1 -33.69 -69.98 -8.65
CA MET A 1 -34.84 -69.79 -9.56
C MET A 1 -35.53 -68.50 -9.11
N TYR A 2 -35.28 -67.39 -9.80
CA TYR A 2 -35.93 -66.10 -9.52
C TYR A 2 -37.31 -66.05 -10.18
N PRO A 3 -38.34 -65.44 -9.57
CA PRO A 3 -39.55 -65.05 -10.30
C PRO A 3 -39.34 -63.75 -11.11
N PRO A 4 -40.18 -63.48 -12.13
CA PRO A 4 -39.84 -62.62 -13.27
C PRO A 4 -40.20 -61.13 -13.09
N ARG A 5 -39.58 -60.30 -13.94
CA ARG A 5 -39.86 -58.88 -14.18
C ARG A 5 -41.25 -58.66 -14.78
N THR A 6 -41.90 -57.58 -14.36
CA THR A 6 -42.86 -56.82 -15.18
C THR A 6 -42.31 -55.41 -15.42
N THR A 7 -42.06 -55.10 -16.68
CA THR A 7 -41.79 -53.76 -17.22
C THR A 7 -43.09 -53.03 -17.48
N VAL A 8 -43.20 -51.77 -17.05
CA VAL A 8 -44.14 -50.80 -17.63
C VAL A 8 -43.33 -49.56 -18.01
N LEU A 9 -43.42 -49.18 -19.28
CA LEU A 9 -42.89 -47.96 -19.88
C LEU A 9 -43.95 -46.86 -19.78
N GLU A 10 -43.58 -45.70 -19.26
CA GLU A 10 -44.25 -44.40 -19.50
C GLU A 10 -43.22 -43.33 -19.12
N GLY A 11 -42.82 -42.38 -19.97
CA GLY A 11 -43.70 -41.46 -20.67
C GLY A 11 -43.44 -40.06 -20.11
N SER A 12 -42.42 -39.40 -20.65
CA SER A 12 -42.16 -37.94 -20.69
C SER A 12 -42.82 -37.02 -19.65
N SER A 13 -41.99 -36.36 -18.83
CA SER A 13 -42.20 -34.98 -18.39
C SER A 13 -40.85 -34.37 -18.01
N ILE A 14 -40.31 -33.52 -18.89
CA ILE A 14 -39.17 -32.65 -18.59
C ILE A 14 -39.61 -31.69 -17.49
N LYS A 15 -39.28 -32.03 -16.24
CA LYS A 15 -39.43 -31.09 -15.11
C LYS A 15 -38.19 -30.21 -15.09
N LEU A 16 -38.28 -29.04 -15.75
CA LEU A 16 -37.37 -27.93 -15.48
C LEU A 16 -37.51 -27.59 -13.97
N PRO A 17 -36.45 -27.65 -13.15
CA PRO A 17 -36.54 -27.19 -11.78
C PRO A 17 -36.48 -25.66 -11.77
N LEU A 18 -37.63 -25.03 -11.97
CA LEU A 18 -37.94 -23.68 -11.50
C LEU A 18 -37.96 -23.70 -9.97
N ARG A 19 -36.77 -23.65 -9.36
CA ARG A 19 -36.55 -23.17 -7.99
C ARG A 19 -35.39 -22.17 -7.98
N PHE A 20 -35.50 -21.18 -8.85
CA PHE A 20 -34.90 -19.87 -8.59
C PHE A 20 -35.80 -19.14 -7.59
N PHE A 21 -35.18 -18.48 -6.60
CA PHE A 21 -35.80 -17.78 -5.46
C PHE A 21 -36.20 -18.63 -4.24
N GLN A 22 -35.18 -19.15 -3.54
CA GLN A 22 -35.23 -19.19 -2.08
C GLN A 22 -34.08 -18.34 -1.52
N SER A 23 -34.44 -17.17 -1.00
CA SER A 23 -33.60 -16.04 -0.60
C SER A 23 -32.79 -16.24 0.70
N SER A 24 -32.29 -17.45 0.95
CA SER A 24 -31.44 -17.78 2.10
C SER A 24 -29.97 -17.98 1.71
N SER A 25 -29.71 -18.47 0.49
CA SER A 25 -28.33 -18.68 -0.01
C SER A 25 -27.61 -17.35 -0.30
N LEU A 26 -28.32 -16.34 -0.82
CA LEU A 26 -27.78 -15.00 -1.06
C LEU A 26 -27.49 -14.22 0.23
N LYS A 27 -28.15 -14.55 1.34
CA LYS A 27 -27.89 -13.92 2.65
C LYS A 27 -26.68 -14.53 3.37
N ASN A 28 -26.37 -15.80 3.08
CA ASN A 28 -25.28 -16.56 3.69
C ASN A 28 -24.00 -16.59 2.83
N ALA A 29 -24.08 -16.30 1.53
CA ALA A 29 -22.91 -16.01 0.68
C ALA A 29 -22.25 -14.64 0.98
N LEU A 30 -22.90 -13.83 1.83
CA LEU A 30 -22.57 -12.43 2.11
C LEU A 30 -22.03 -12.20 3.53
N SER A 31 -21.52 -13.22 4.23
CA SER A 31 -21.27 -13.15 5.68
C SER A 31 -19.87 -13.56 6.18
N PRO A 32 -18.79 -13.17 5.48
CA PRO A 32 -17.62 -12.65 6.22
C PRO A 32 -17.17 -11.22 5.83
N ASP A 33 -17.76 -10.60 4.79
CA ASP A 33 -17.22 -9.37 4.17
C ASP A 33 -17.94 -8.04 4.50
N ARG A 34 -19.04 -8.05 5.26
CA ARG A 34 -19.83 -6.82 5.50
C ARG A 34 -19.06 -5.74 6.25
N LYS A 35 -18.13 -6.13 7.13
CA LYS A 35 -17.28 -5.19 7.87
C LYS A 35 -16.25 -4.52 6.95
N ASN A 36 -15.60 -5.29 6.07
CA ASN A 36 -14.68 -4.74 5.08
C ASN A 36 -15.42 -3.82 4.12
N LEU A 37 -16.55 -4.27 3.57
CA LEU A 37 -17.38 -3.48 2.66
C LEU A 37 -17.88 -2.18 3.31
N SER A 38 -18.31 -2.24 4.58
CA SER A 38 -18.73 -1.06 5.34
C SER A 38 -17.60 -0.04 5.49
N VAL A 39 -16.37 -0.48 5.75
CA VAL A 39 -15.20 0.41 5.85
C VAL A 39 -14.88 1.07 4.51
N TRP A 40 -14.91 0.32 3.40
CA TRP A 40 -14.69 0.86 2.06
C TRP A 40 -15.81 1.81 1.61
N LEU A 41 -17.07 1.50 1.92
CA LEU A 41 -18.21 2.38 1.62
C LEU A 41 -18.12 3.67 2.43
N LEU A 42 -17.81 3.59 3.73
CA LEU A 42 -17.62 4.77 4.56
C LEU A 42 -16.47 5.65 4.03
N PHE A 43 -15.37 5.03 3.62
CA PHE A 43 -14.25 5.74 3.01
C PHE A 43 -14.66 6.41 1.68
N ALA A 44 -15.38 5.72 0.81
CA ALA A 44 -15.86 6.30 -0.45
C ALA A 44 -16.82 7.47 -0.20
N ILE A 45 -17.74 7.34 0.77
CA ILE A 45 -18.64 8.44 1.18
C ILE A 45 -17.81 9.62 1.71
N PHE A 46 -16.81 9.37 2.56
CA PHE A 46 -15.93 10.43 3.07
C PHE A 46 -15.21 11.18 1.94
N VAL A 47 -14.66 10.47 0.96
CA VAL A 47 -14.02 11.06 -0.22
C VAL A 47 -15.01 11.91 -1.03
N LEU A 48 -16.21 11.37 -1.29
CA LEU A 48 -17.26 12.09 -2.03
C LEU A 48 -17.74 13.35 -1.29
N LEU A 49 -17.95 13.26 0.03
CA LEU A 49 -18.33 14.41 0.85
C LEU A 49 -17.22 15.48 0.82
N THR A 50 -15.97 15.07 0.92
CA THR A 50 -14.84 16.00 0.83
C THR A 50 -14.80 16.68 -0.54
N PHE A 51 -14.95 15.93 -1.63
CA PHE A 51 -14.96 16.48 -2.98
C PHE A 51 -16.14 17.43 -3.23
N HIS A 52 -17.34 17.11 -2.72
CA HIS A 52 -18.52 17.91 -2.99
C HIS A 52 -18.66 19.16 -2.11
N TYR A 53 -18.23 19.08 -0.85
CA TYR A 53 -18.48 20.13 0.15
C TYR A 53 -17.23 20.88 0.60
N LEU A 54 -16.04 20.28 0.52
CA LEU A 54 -14.79 20.84 1.06
C LEU A 54 -13.75 21.18 -0.02
N SER A 55 -14.06 20.89 -1.29
CA SER A 55 -13.21 21.17 -2.45
C SER A 55 -13.94 22.05 -3.45
N ASP A 56 -13.16 22.88 -4.15
CA ASP A 56 -13.63 23.71 -5.26
C ASP A 56 -13.74 22.91 -6.58
N ARG A 57 -13.44 21.60 -6.52
CA ARG A 57 -13.42 20.64 -7.64
C ARG A 57 -12.34 20.94 -8.67
N ASP A 58 -11.28 21.61 -8.22
CA ASP A 58 -10.11 21.88 -9.02
C ASP A 58 -9.18 20.67 -9.11
N PHE A 59 -8.31 20.68 -10.12
CA PHE A 59 -7.33 19.61 -10.32
C PHE A 59 -6.41 19.39 -9.11
N SER A 60 -6.13 20.46 -8.35
CA SER A 60 -5.33 20.42 -7.11
C SER A 60 -5.92 19.52 -6.02
N PHE A 61 -7.22 19.22 -6.08
CA PHE A 61 -7.85 18.23 -5.19
C PHE A 61 -7.20 16.84 -5.30
N LEU A 62 -6.58 16.49 -6.44
CA LEU A 62 -5.89 15.20 -6.59
C LEU A 62 -4.77 14.98 -5.56
N LEU A 63 -4.07 16.05 -5.15
CA LEU A 63 -3.07 15.93 -4.10
C LEU A 63 -3.72 15.66 -2.73
N THR A 64 -4.85 16.32 -2.44
CA THR A 64 -5.65 16.02 -1.24
C THR A 64 -6.19 14.59 -1.26
N LEU A 65 -6.71 14.13 -2.40
CA LEU A 65 -7.20 12.77 -2.60
C LEU A 65 -6.08 11.74 -2.37
N SER A 66 -4.87 12.02 -2.89
CA SER A 66 -3.69 11.21 -2.61
C SER A 66 -3.45 11.08 -1.10
N SER A 67 -3.42 12.18 -0.36
CA SER A 67 -3.22 12.16 1.10
C SER A 67 -4.32 11.36 1.81
N ILE A 68 -5.60 11.61 1.50
CA ILE A 68 -6.74 10.87 2.06
C ILE A 68 -6.60 9.35 1.86
N VAL A 69 -6.28 8.91 0.64
CA VAL A 69 -6.10 7.49 0.31
C VAL A 69 -4.85 6.90 0.99
N GLY A 70 -3.79 7.68 1.13
CA GLY A 70 -2.55 7.28 1.81
C GLY A 70 -2.80 7.05 3.31
N SER A 71 -3.38 8.04 3.98
CA SER A 71 -3.73 7.98 5.40
C SER A 71 -4.71 6.85 5.69
N PHE A 72 -5.71 6.63 4.81
CA PHE A 72 -6.61 5.50 4.92
C PHE A 72 -5.87 4.15 4.86
N GLY A 73 -4.86 4.03 4.00
CA GLY A 73 -3.96 2.88 3.98
C GLY A 73 -3.33 2.61 5.35
N PHE A 74 -2.68 3.61 5.94
CA PHE A 74 -2.05 3.45 7.26
C PHE A 74 -3.06 3.14 8.36
N LEU A 75 -4.27 3.71 8.31
CA LEU A 75 -5.36 3.37 9.23
C LEU A 75 -5.83 1.92 9.07
N LEU A 76 -5.88 1.38 7.84
CA LEU A 76 -6.16 -0.05 7.62
C LEU A 76 -5.06 -0.93 8.22
N GLY A 77 -3.79 -0.54 8.04
CA GLY A 77 -2.66 -1.22 8.67
C GLY A 77 -2.77 -1.21 10.20
N LEU A 78 -3.14 -0.06 10.78
CA LEU A 78 -3.32 0.10 12.22
C LEU A 78 -4.49 -0.75 12.73
N TYR A 79 -5.64 -0.71 12.04
CA TYR A 79 -6.81 -1.53 12.33
C TYR A 79 -6.46 -3.02 12.33
N LYS A 80 -5.69 -3.46 11.34
CA LYS A 80 -5.18 -4.83 11.26
C LYS A 80 -4.37 -5.18 12.50
N VAL A 81 -3.40 -4.34 12.89
CA VAL A 81 -2.49 -4.64 14.01
C VAL A 81 -3.25 -4.68 15.33
N VAL A 82 -4.18 -3.74 15.55
CA VAL A 82 -5.03 -3.70 16.75
C VAL A 82 -5.96 -4.91 16.81
N SER A 83 -6.59 -5.29 15.68
CA SER A 83 -7.55 -6.39 15.63
C SER A 83 -6.90 -7.76 15.79
N SER A 84 -5.75 -7.98 15.14
CA SER A 84 -5.00 -9.25 15.17
C SER A 84 -4.03 -9.36 16.34
N ARG A 85 -3.74 -8.26 17.05
CA ARG A 85 -2.67 -8.15 18.06
C ARG A 85 -1.32 -8.67 17.57
N SER A 86 -1.06 -8.48 16.27
CA SER A 86 0.07 -9.04 15.56
C SER A 86 0.59 -8.09 14.48
N VAL A 87 1.91 -7.96 14.41
CA VAL A 87 2.62 -7.20 13.36
C VAL A 87 3.21 -8.11 12.28
N GLN A 88 2.74 -9.36 12.21
CA GLN A 88 3.13 -10.29 11.14
C GLN A 88 2.79 -9.70 9.76
N GLY A 89 3.73 -9.78 8.83
CA GLY A 89 3.56 -9.25 7.46
C GLY A 89 3.76 -7.74 7.32
N LEU A 90 4.10 -7.00 8.39
CA LEU A 90 4.50 -5.59 8.29
C LEU A 90 6.01 -5.42 8.48
N SER A 91 6.61 -4.57 7.65
CA SER A 91 8.02 -4.24 7.67
C SER A 91 8.26 -3.01 8.53
N VAL A 92 8.89 -3.22 9.69
CA VAL A 92 9.24 -2.13 10.62
C VAL A 92 10.18 -1.11 9.95
N LYS A 93 11.09 -1.58 9.09
CA LYS A 93 12.00 -0.69 8.33
C LYS A 93 11.23 0.26 7.41
N SER A 94 10.20 -0.24 6.72
CA SER A 94 9.34 0.59 5.87
C SER A 94 8.54 1.60 6.70
N LEU A 95 8.00 1.17 7.85
CA LEU A 95 7.28 2.06 8.77
C LEU A 95 8.16 3.19 9.33
N ILE A 96 9.44 2.92 9.63
CA ILE A 96 10.39 3.96 10.06
C ILE A 96 10.61 4.98 8.94
N LEU A 97 10.83 4.53 7.69
CA LEU A 97 11.00 5.42 6.55
C LEU A 97 9.76 6.28 6.31
N TYR A 98 8.57 5.68 6.34
CA TYR A 98 7.31 6.43 6.23
C TYR A 98 7.07 7.38 7.42
N GLY A 99 7.56 7.06 8.61
CA GLY A 99 7.54 7.96 9.76
C GLY A 99 8.42 9.20 9.53
N VAL A 100 9.61 9.01 8.98
CA VAL A 100 10.51 10.13 8.60
C VAL A 100 9.88 10.99 7.50
N VAL A 101 9.31 10.35 6.48
CA VAL A 101 8.62 11.02 5.36
C VAL A 101 7.45 11.87 5.85
N SER A 102 6.51 11.25 6.55
CA SER A 102 5.28 11.92 7.00
C SER A 102 5.59 13.04 7.99
N LEU A 103 6.54 12.84 8.91
CA LEU A 103 6.96 13.89 9.83
C LEU A 103 7.61 15.06 9.07
N SER A 104 8.55 14.79 8.16
CA SER A 104 9.22 15.85 7.38
C SER A 104 8.23 16.65 6.55
N ARG A 105 7.28 15.97 5.90
CA ARG A 105 6.22 16.61 5.11
C ARG A 105 5.27 17.41 5.96
N PHE A 106 4.78 16.84 7.06
CA PHE A 106 3.85 17.50 7.98
C PHE A 106 4.47 18.76 8.59
N PHE A 107 5.73 18.70 9.03
CA PHE A 107 6.47 19.88 9.47
C PHE A 107 6.56 20.94 8.36
N SER A 108 6.86 20.55 7.12
CA SER A 108 7.00 21.50 6.01
C SER A 108 5.70 22.27 5.75
N ILE A 109 4.55 21.59 5.77
CA ILE A 109 3.23 22.19 5.50
C ILE A 109 2.64 22.95 6.71
N LEU A 110 3.13 22.68 7.93
CA LEU A 110 2.78 23.46 9.12
C LEU A 110 3.44 24.84 9.12
N PHE A 111 4.67 24.93 8.60
CA PHE A 111 5.47 26.15 8.61
C PHE A 111 5.44 26.93 7.30
N SER A 112 4.83 26.38 6.24
CA SER A 112 4.70 27.04 4.94
C SER A 112 3.47 26.58 4.17
N ASP A 113 2.77 27.55 3.58
CA ASP A 113 1.61 27.32 2.72
C ASP A 113 2.01 26.94 1.28
N SER A 114 3.28 27.08 0.92
CA SER A 114 3.77 27.01 -0.46
C SER A 114 3.67 25.63 -1.13
N TYR A 115 3.41 24.59 -0.35
CA TYR A 115 3.30 23.21 -0.82
C TYR A 115 1.92 22.59 -0.56
N LEU A 116 0.95 23.40 -0.17
CA LEU A 116 -0.44 22.97 -0.07
C LEU A 116 -1.07 22.90 -1.47
N PRO A 117 -2.06 22.01 -1.68
CA PRO A 117 -2.89 22.11 -2.86
C PRO A 117 -3.66 23.43 -2.83
N TYR A 118 -3.77 24.08 -4.00
CA TYR A 118 -4.44 25.38 -4.13
C TYR A 118 -5.96 25.32 -3.90
N ASP A 119 -6.55 24.12 -3.98
CA ASP A 119 -7.97 23.88 -3.71
C ASP A 119 -8.29 24.12 -2.23
N ARG A 120 -9.51 24.59 -1.91
CA ARG A 120 -9.98 24.82 -0.52
C ARG A 120 -9.75 23.64 0.44
N SER A 121 -9.71 22.41 -0.07
CA SER A 121 -9.40 21.23 0.73
C SER A 121 -7.97 21.22 1.28
N GLY A 122 -7.04 21.97 0.68
CA GLY A 122 -5.65 22.11 1.11
C GLY A 122 -5.48 22.74 2.49
N ASP A 123 -6.26 23.77 2.79
CA ASP A 123 -6.12 24.55 4.02
C ASP A 123 -6.37 23.72 5.28
N TRP A 124 -7.37 22.82 5.22
CA TRP A 124 -7.81 22.06 6.39
C TRP A 124 -7.71 20.56 6.18
N VAL A 125 -8.29 20.03 5.10
CA VAL A 125 -8.40 18.58 4.92
C VAL A 125 -7.03 17.96 4.71
N TYR A 126 -6.22 18.52 3.81
CA TYR A 126 -4.88 18.01 3.54
C TYR A 126 -3.98 18.06 4.78
N ARG A 127 -4.01 19.15 5.56
CA ARG A 127 -3.26 19.23 6.82
C ARG A 127 -3.72 18.20 7.84
N CYS A 128 -5.03 18.02 7.99
CA CYS A 128 -5.61 17.05 8.90
C CYS A 128 -5.24 15.61 8.49
N THR A 129 -5.28 15.28 7.21
CA THR A 129 -4.95 13.91 6.74
C THR A 129 -3.48 13.60 6.95
N GLU A 130 -2.57 14.52 6.62
CA GLU A 130 -1.14 14.37 6.90
C GLU A 130 -0.86 14.23 8.41
N GLY A 131 -1.57 14.98 9.25
CA GLY A 131 -1.48 14.83 10.71
C GLY A 131 -1.99 13.46 11.22
N VAL A 132 -3.11 12.98 10.67
CA VAL A 132 -3.64 11.65 10.97
C VAL A 132 -2.67 10.56 10.53
N GLU A 133 -2.01 10.73 9.39
CA GLU A 133 -0.98 9.80 8.90
C GLU A 133 0.21 9.71 9.86
N VAL A 134 0.75 10.85 10.32
CA VAL A 134 1.83 10.89 11.31
C VAL A 134 1.42 10.14 12.58
N ILE A 135 0.21 10.39 13.10
CA ILE A 135 -0.31 9.73 14.30
C ILE A 135 -0.48 8.22 14.07
N ALA A 136 -1.06 7.82 12.94
CA ALA A 136 -1.27 6.42 12.60
C ALA A 136 0.05 5.65 12.50
N ILE A 137 1.07 6.24 11.88
CA ILE A 137 2.41 5.65 11.78
C ILE A 137 3.09 5.58 13.15
N ALA A 138 2.95 6.61 13.99
CA ALA A 138 3.48 6.58 15.36
C ALA A 138 2.87 5.43 16.18
N PHE A 139 1.56 5.20 16.09
CA PHE A 139 0.91 4.05 16.71
C PHE A 139 1.38 2.72 16.12
N LEU A 140 1.55 2.62 14.80
CA LEU A 140 2.08 1.43 14.14
C LEU A 140 3.49 1.08 14.61
N LEU A 141 4.36 2.08 14.78
CA LEU A 141 5.70 1.92 15.33
C LEU A 141 5.67 1.50 16.81
N TYR A 142 4.79 2.13 17.61
CA TYR A 142 4.56 1.71 19.00
C TYR A 142 4.12 0.24 19.09
N PHE A 143 3.14 -0.18 18.28
CA PHE A 143 2.69 -1.57 18.28
C PHE A 143 3.73 -2.53 17.71
N SER A 144 4.57 -2.08 16.77
CA SER A 144 5.71 -2.84 16.26
C SER A 144 6.72 -3.15 17.38
N TYR A 145 6.95 -2.18 18.28
CA TYR A 145 7.74 -2.43 19.48
C TYR A 145 7.02 -3.33 20.48
N ARG A 146 5.72 -3.06 20.75
CA ARG A 146 4.91 -3.81 21.73
C ARG A 146 4.72 -5.29 21.37
N TYR A 147 4.62 -5.60 20.09
CA TYR A 147 4.42 -6.94 19.53
C TYR A 147 5.68 -7.47 18.82
N LYS A 148 6.87 -7.02 19.22
CA LYS A 148 8.16 -7.39 18.60
C LYS A 148 8.35 -8.90 18.43
N TYR A 149 7.85 -9.71 19.37
CA TYR A 149 7.99 -11.17 19.32
C TYR A 149 7.31 -11.78 18.08
N THR A 150 6.18 -11.23 17.66
CA THR A 150 5.46 -11.71 16.47
C THR A 150 6.18 -11.32 15.17
N TYR A 151 6.88 -10.19 15.18
CA TYR A 151 7.77 -9.80 14.08
C TYR A 151 8.98 -10.73 13.98
N TYR A 152 9.72 -10.93 15.08
CA TYR A 152 10.91 -11.78 15.08
C TYR A 152 10.58 -13.25 14.83
N SER A 153 9.49 -13.78 15.37
CA SER A 153 9.09 -15.17 15.12
C SER A 153 8.83 -15.40 13.64
N PHE A 154 8.20 -14.45 12.94
CA PHE A 154 8.00 -14.52 11.50
C PHE A 154 9.33 -14.55 10.73
N ILE A 155 10.25 -13.62 11.02
CA ILE A 155 11.57 -13.55 10.36
C ILE A 155 12.42 -14.79 10.65
N VAL A 156 12.49 -15.23 11.91
CA VAL A 156 13.29 -16.39 12.34
C VAL A 156 12.75 -17.68 11.76
N ASN A 157 11.43 -17.92 11.82
CA ASN A 157 10.81 -19.10 11.23
C ASN A 157 11.05 -19.15 9.72
N HIS A 158 11.03 -18.01 9.04
CA HIS A 158 11.37 -17.93 7.63
C HIS A 158 12.86 -18.29 7.39
N SER A 159 13.78 -17.70 8.15
CA SER A 159 15.21 -17.98 8.04
C SER A 159 15.56 -19.45 8.29
N LEU A 160 14.90 -20.11 9.26
CA LEU A 160 15.10 -21.53 9.56
C LEU A 160 14.55 -22.46 8.46
N ASN A 161 13.49 -22.06 7.77
CA ASN A 161 12.96 -22.83 6.64
C ASN A 161 13.86 -22.72 5.40
N LEU A 162 14.51 -21.57 5.20
CA LEU A 162 15.52 -21.35 4.17
C LEU A 162 16.79 -22.19 4.41
N SER A 163 17.25 -22.31 5.65
CA SER A 163 18.42 -23.14 5.98
C SER A 163 18.15 -24.63 5.81
N LYS A 164 16.92 -25.10 6.09
CA LYS A 164 16.49 -26.49 5.84
C LYS A 164 16.46 -26.86 4.35
N LEU A 165 16.34 -25.88 3.45
CA LEU A 165 16.47 -26.10 2.00
C LEU A 165 17.94 -26.22 1.54
N GLY A 166 18.91 -26.31 2.45
CA GLY A 166 20.31 -26.63 2.12
C GLY A 166 21.17 -25.45 1.65
N PHE A 167 20.66 -24.22 1.64
CA PHE A 167 21.32 -23.09 0.96
C PHE A 167 22.09 -22.08 1.85
N VAL A 168 22.00 -22.10 3.20
CA VAL A 168 22.10 -20.82 3.96
C VAL A 168 23.01 -20.80 5.21
N CYS A 169 24.24 -21.30 5.13
CA CYS A 169 25.28 -20.87 6.10
C CYS A 169 26.19 -19.75 5.54
N ARG A 170 26.44 -19.73 4.22
CA ARG A 170 27.35 -18.73 3.60
C ARG A 170 26.68 -17.44 3.14
N ARG A 171 25.43 -17.50 2.68
CA ARG A 171 24.68 -16.33 2.15
C ARG A 171 24.18 -15.37 3.24
N LYS A 172 23.96 -15.87 4.47
CA LYS A 172 23.37 -15.11 5.60
C LYS A 172 24.25 -13.95 6.09
N GLN A 173 25.57 -14.15 6.10
CA GLN A 173 26.55 -13.18 6.60
C GLN A 173 26.89 -12.10 5.55
N GLU A 174 26.80 -12.45 4.26
CA GLU A 174 26.90 -11.48 3.16
C GLU A 174 25.60 -10.69 2.98
N GLU A 175 24.41 -11.30 3.10
CA GLU A 175 23.11 -10.61 2.98
C GLU A 175 22.77 -9.69 4.15
N GLU A 176 23.10 -10.02 5.40
CA GLU A 176 22.93 -9.07 6.52
C GLU A 176 23.84 -7.84 6.34
N LEU A 177 25.09 -8.05 5.91
CA LEU A 177 26.04 -6.97 5.62
C LEU A 177 25.66 -6.15 4.39
N TYR A 178 25.07 -6.78 3.36
CA TYR A 178 24.53 -6.09 2.18
C TYR A 178 23.22 -5.35 2.51
N HIS A 179 22.35 -5.92 3.36
CA HIS A 179 21.10 -5.27 3.74
C HIS A 179 21.35 -4.06 4.66
N ASP A 180 22.38 -4.14 5.51
CA ASP A 180 22.80 -3.04 6.39
C ASP A 180 23.48 -1.91 5.60
N ARG A 181 24.41 -2.26 4.69
CA ARG A 181 25.02 -1.29 3.74
C ARG A 181 24.03 -0.72 2.73
N ALA A 182 23.13 -1.53 2.21
CA ALA A 182 22.10 -1.04 1.30
C ALA A 182 21.15 -0.10 2.06
N SER A 183 20.76 -0.40 3.31
CA SER A 183 19.91 0.51 4.08
C SER A 183 20.57 1.85 4.41
N SER A 184 21.89 1.91 4.64
CA SER A 184 22.58 3.18 4.83
C SER A 184 22.75 3.96 3.53
N VAL A 185 23.04 3.30 2.40
CA VAL A 185 23.09 3.94 1.07
C VAL A 185 21.72 4.45 0.63
N PHE A 186 20.65 3.68 0.88
CA PHE A 186 19.28 4.09 0.60
C PHE A 186 18.84 5.31 1.43
N ALA A 187 19.33 5.47 2.66
CA ALA A 187 19.04 6.66 3.47
C ALA A 187 19.91 7.89 3.10
N ALA A 188 21.16 7.68 2.70
CA ALA A 188 22.10 8.75 2.37
C ALA A 188 21.80 9.41 1.01
N LEU A 189 21.43 8.63 -0.01
CA LEU A 189 21.17 9.15 -1.36
C LEU A 189 20.08 10.25 -1.40
N PRO A 190 18.90 10.09 -0.76
CA PRO A 190 17.90 11.15 -0.67
C PRO A 190 18.40 12.42 0.02
N LEU A 191 19.22 12.31 1.06
CA LEU A 191 19.77 13.46 1.79
C LEU A 191 20.74 14.24 0.89
N ASP A 192 21.65 13.55 0.23
CA ASP A 192 22.63 14.19 -0.65
C ASP A 192 21.92 14.86 -1.84
N CYS A 193 20.90 14.22 -2.42
CA CYS A 193 20.13 14.77 -3.51
C CYS A 193 19.33 16.03 -3.13
N THR A 194 18.84 16.17 -1.89
CA THR A 194 18.03 17.34 -1.49
C THR A 194 18.87 18.59 -1.28
N HIS A 195 20.11 18.44 -0.81
CA HIS A 195 21.03 19.56 -0.70
C HIS A 195 21.42 20.15 -2.07
N ILE A 196 21.34 19.34 -3.13
CA ILE A 196 21.72 19.73 -4.49
C ILE A 196 20.50 20.17 -5.32
N ILE A 197 19.38 19.45 -5.22
CA ILE A 197 18.17 19.66 -6.04
C ILE A 197 16.96 19.78 -5.12
N HIS A 198 16.49 21.01 -4.93
CA HIS A 198 15.27 21.34 -4.21
C HIS A 198 14.51 22.52 -4.88
N PRO A 199 13.18 22.61 -4.75
CA PRO A 199 12.38 23.76 -5.15
C PRO A 199 12.70 24.99 -4.29
N GLY A 200 12.17 26.16 -4.66
CA GLY A 200 12.37 27.42 -3.92
C GLY A 200 11.06 28.14 -3.59
N LEU A 201 9.97 27.39 -3.43
CA LEU A 201 8.61 27.96 -3.28
C LEU A 201 8.36 28.56 -1.89
N SER A 202 9.00 28.05 -0.84
CA SER A 202 8.79 28.52 0.55
C SER A 202 9.56 29.80 0.89
N GLN A 203 10.52 30.21 0.04
CA GLN A 203 11.54 31.24 0.33
C GLN A 203 12.48 30.88 1.51
N LYS A 204 12.12 29.90 2.34
CA LYS A 204 12.92 29.32 3.42
C LYS A 204 13.52 28.00 2.96
N GLN A 205 14.81 28.01 2.67
CA GLN A 205 15.53 26.84 2.17
C GLN A 205 15.35 25.60 3.06
N SER A 206 15.31 25.76 4.39
CA SER A 206 15.13 24.62 5.31
C SER A 206 13.80 23.88 5.09
N ILE A 207 12.73 24.61 4.75
CA ILE A 207 11.42 24.03 4.47
C ILE A 207 11.43 23.36 3.11
N ASP A 208 12.00 24.01 2.09
CA ASP A 208 12.09 23.47 0.74
C ASP A 208 12.91 22.16 0.70
N VAL A 209 14.02 22.11 1.44
CA VAL A 209 14.87 20.92 1.57
C VAL A 209 14.14 19.81 2.32
N LEU A 210 13.48 20.13 3.45
CA LEU A 210 12.73 19.14 4.25
C LEU A 210 11.55 18.55 3.48
N TRP A 211 10.83 19.38 2.71
CA TRP A 211 9.74 18.94 1.86
C TRP A 211 10.23 18.02 0.74
N SER A 212 11.29 18.42 0.03
CA SER A 212 11.88 17.62 -1.07
C SER A 212 12.42 16.29 -0.56
N PHE A 213 13.03 16.32 0.63
CA PHE A 213 13.56 15.14 1.31
C PHE A 213 12.47 14.10 1.56
N SER A 214 11.28 14.54 1.96
CA SER A 214 10.15 13.64 2.14
C SER A 214 9.83 12.86 0.84
N HIS A 215 9.82 13.51 -0.32
CA HIS A 215 9.52 12.87 -1.60
C HIS A 215 10.60 11.87 -2.03
N TYR A 216 11.87 12.20 -1.85
CA TYR A 216 12.96 11.30 -2.25
C TYR A 216 13.06 10.06 -1.36
N VAL A 217 12.86 10.21 -0.04
CA VAL A 217 12.81 9.05 0.88
C VAL A 217 11.57 8.19 0.61
N GLU A 218 10.44 8.83 0.30
CA GLU A 218 9.19 8.12 0.02
C GLU A 218 9.30 7.20 -1.21
N ALA A 219 10.06 7.62 -2.22
CA ALA A 219 10.30 6.83 -3.44
C ALA A 219 10.81 5.41 -3.13
N ILE A 220 11.58 5.26 -2.05
CA ILE A 220 12.20 4.00 -1.63
C ILE A 220 11.59 3.42 -0.34
N ALA A 221 10.75 4.19 0.37
CA ALA A 221 10.19 3.80 1.67
C ALA A 221 9.39 2.49 1.63
N VAL A 222 8.77 2.17 0.48
CA VAL A 222 7.98 0.95 0.29
C VAL A 222 8.84 -0.31 0.08
N TYR A 223 10.10 -0.16 -0.33
CA TYR A 223 10.95 -1.27 -0.74
C TYR A 223 11.15 -2.35 0.36
N PRO A 224 11.41 -2.00 1.65
CA PRO A 224 11.51 -3.01 2.70
C PRO A 224 10.20 -3.77 2.97
N GLN A 225 9.04 -3.21 2.59
CA GLN A 225 7.75 -3.89 2.70
C GLN A 225 7.54 -4.88 1.55
N LEU A 226 7.89 -4.51 0.32
CA LEU A 226 7.75 -5.39 -0.84
C LEU A 226 8.70 -6.59 -0.76
N THR A 227 9.93 -6.36 -0.30
CA THR A 227 10.89 -7.46 -0.08
C THR A 227 10.40 -8.44 0.99
N LEU A 228 9.69 -7.97 2.02
CA LEU A 228 9.05 -8.83 3.02
C LEU A 228 8.00 -9.75 2.40
N PHE A 229 7.19 -9.23 1.47
CA PHE A 229 6.19 -10.02 0.75
C PHE A 229 6.82 -11.06 -0.16
N SER A 230 7.84 -10.68 -0.94
CA SER A 230 8.54 -11.59 -1.87
C SER A 230 9.21 -12.76 -1.17
N ARG A 231 9.59 -12.58 0.10
CA ARG A 231 10.23 -13.60 0.93
C ARG A 231 9.23 -14.51 1.63
N SER A 232 7.92 -14.22 1.64
CA SER A 232 6.96 -15.11 2.29
C SER A 232 6.85 -16.47 1.55
N ARG A 233 7.05 -17.59 2.27
CA ARG A 233 7.23 -18.94 1.66
C ARG A 233 6.02 -19.44 0.85
N HIS A 234 4.81 -19.02 1.23
CA HIS A 234 3.58 -19.38 0.51
C HIS A 234 3.13 -18.28 -0.45
N GLY A 235 3.85 -17.15 -0.52
CA GLY A 235 3.37 -15.94 -1.19
C GLY A 235 2.12 -15.33 -0.54
N GLU A 236 1.59 -15.95 0.52
CA GLU A 236 0.34 -15.64 1.19
C GLU A 236 0.46 -14.37 2.02
N ILE A 237 -0.11 -13.30 1.50
CA ILE A 237 -0.26 -12.02 2.19
C ILE A 237 -1.66 -11.97 2.79
N GLU A 238 -1.71 -11.59 4.06
CA GLU A 238 -2.95 -11.28 4.74
C GLU A 238 -3.73 -10.19 3.99
N GLY A 239 -5.05 -10.37 3.87
CA GLY A 239 -5.90 -9.49 3.07
C GLY A 239 -5.81 -8.01 3.48
N LEU A 240 -5.92 -7.71 4.78
CA LEU A 240 -5.85 -6.33 5.28
C LEU A 240 -4.50 -5.66 5.03
N THR A 241 -3.40 -6.39 5.22
CA THR A 241 -2.04 -5.90 4.90
C THR A 241 -1.89 -5.63 3.40
N SER A 242 -2.54 -6.44 2.56
CA SER A 242 -2.57 -6.22 1.12
C SER A 242 -3.38 -4.97 0.74
N HIS A 243 -4.57 -4.79 1.34
CA HIS A 243 -5.37 -3.58 1.13
C HIS A 243 -4.64 -2.30 1.55
N PHE A 244 -3.89 -2.35 2.66
CA PHE A 244 -3.01 -1.26 3.10
C PHE A 244 -2.00 -0.87 2.01
N VAL A 245 -1.18 -1.82 1.54
CA VAL A 245 -0.12 -1.51 0.57
C VAL A 245 -0.70 -1.11 -0.79
N PHE A 246 -1.82 -1.71 -1.19
CA PHE A 246 -2.53 -1.30 -2.41
C PHE A 246 -3.08 0.13 -2.30
N SER A 247 -3.64 0.52 -1.15
CA SER A 247 -4.09 1.90 -0.91
C SER A 247 -2.94 2.90 -1.07
N LEU A 248 -1.75 2.58 -0.52
CA LEU A 248 -0.55 3.40 -0.74
C LEU A 248 -0.21 3.54 -2.22
N ALA A 249 -0.30 2.46 -3.01
CA ALA A 249 -0.04 2.51 -4.44
C ALA A 249 -1.01 3.44 -5.19
N ILE A 250 -2.30 3.39 -4.86
CA ILE A 250 -3.31 4.28 -5.45
C ILE A 250 -3.10 5.74 -5.03
N SER A 251 -2.74 5.98 -3.76
CA SER A 251 -2.34 7.31 -3.29
C SER A 251 -1.21 7.88 -4.15
N ARG A 252 -0.17 7.09 -4.42
CA ARG A 252 0.95 7.51 -5.27
C ARG A 252 0.57 7.74 -6.72
N LEU A 253 -0.39 7.00 -7.25
CA LEU A 253 -0.90 7.26 -8.60
C LEU A 253 -1.54 8.65 -8.67
N PHE A 254 -2.37 9.03 -7.69
CA PHE A 254 -2.96 10.37 -7.64
C PHE A 254 -1.93 11.47 -7.45
N ALA A 255 -0.93 11.25 -6.57
CA ALA A 255 0.20 12.18 -6.42
C ALA A 255 0.97 12.36 -7.74
N LEU A 256 1.28 11.26 -8.43
CA LEU A 256 1.96 11.30 -9.72
C LEU A 256 1.16 12.10 -10.75
N LEU A 257 -0.15 11.87 -10.85
CA LEU A 257 -1.02 12.62 -11.77
C LEU A 257 -1.03 14.12 -11.46
N PHE A 258 -1.09 14.48 -10.17
CA PHE A 258 -0.99 15.87 -9.74
C PHE A 258 0.34 16.49 -10.17
N TRP A 259 1.47 15.90 -9.75
CA TRP A 259 2.80 16.44 -10.03
C TRP A 259 3.15 16.44 -11.52
N ALA A 260 2.65 15.47 -12.30
CA ALA A 260 2.84 15.45 -13.75
C ALA A 260 2.20 16.66 -14.44
N SER A 261 1.17 17.28 -13.86
CA SER A 261 0.54 18.49 -14.40
C SER A 261 1.34 19.76 -14.07
N CYS A 262 1.85 19.87 -12.84
CA CYS A 262 2.38 21.11 -12.28
C CYS A 262 3.90 21.07 -12.02
N TRP A 263 4.62 20.04 -12.49
CA TRP A 263 6.07 19.91 -12.24
C TRP A 263 6.89 21.13 -12.65
N ARG A 264 6.46 21.88 -13.67
CA ARG A 264 7.17 23.09 -14.13
C ARG A 264 7.12 24.22 -13.10
N GLU A 265 6.08 24.27 -12.28
CA GLU A 265 5.89 25.31 -11.26
C GLU A 265 6.89 25.15 -10.10
N LEU A 266 7.31 23.91 -9.80
CA LEU A 266 8.34 23.60 -8.81
C LEU A 266 9.73 24.16 -9.17
N ASN A 267 9.96 24.49 -10.43
CA ASN A 267 11.23 25.08 -10.88
C ASN A 267 11.32 26.59 -10.61
N ALA A 268 10.25 27.23 -10.14
CA ALA A 268 10.26 28.65 -9.81
C ALA A 268 11.01 28.94 -8.50
N GLY A 269 11.64 30.12 -8.41
CA GLY A 269 12.14 30.67 -7.15
C GLY A 269 13.43 30.06 -6.57
N THR A 270 14.17 29.24 -7.32
CA THR A 270 15.37 28.53 -6.82
C THR A 270 16.64 28.91 -7.59
N ARG A 271 17.83 28.64 -7.00
CA ARG A 271 19.15 28.96 -7.59
C ARG A 271 19.80 27.74 -8.25
N TRP A 272 20.49 28.00 -9.37
CA TRP A 272 21.37 27.08 -10.11
C TRP A 272 20.73 25.79 -10.67
N LEU A 273 20.76 24.65 -9.98
CA LEU A 273 20.21 23.38 -10.52
C LEU A 273 18.70 23.22 -10.31
N GLY A 274 18.16 23.72 -9.21
CA GLY A 274 16.74 23.58 -8.90
C GLY A 274 15.84 24.15 -10.00
N SER A 275 16.29 25.24 -10.65
CA SER A 275 15.48 25.96 -11.63
C SER A 275 15.23 25.16 -12.91
N ARG A 276 16.02 24.10 -13.13
CA ARG A 276 15.84 23.20 -14.28
C ARG A 276 15.31 21.83 -13.86
N TYR A 277 15.74 21.35 -12.69
CA TYR A 277 15.58 19.94 -12.33
C TYR A 277 14.70 19.66 -11.11
N ALA A 278 14.25 20.66 -10.33
CA ALA A 278 13.45 20.41 -9.12
C ALA A 278 12.13 19.70 -9.41
N GLY A 279 11.38 20.16 -10.40
CA GLY A 279 10.15 19.50 -10.83
C GLY A 279 10.38 18.09 -11.37
N VAL A 280 11.44 17.93 -12.16
CA VAL A 280 11.80 16.65 -12.78
C VAL A 280 12.23 15.62 -11.73
N SER A 281 12.98 16.04 -10.70
CA SER A 281 13.41 15.15 -9.63
C SER A 281 12.25 14.67 -8.77
N ILE A 282 11.29 15.55 -8.45
CA ILE A 282 10.05 15.16 -7.77
C ILE A 282 9.26 14.19 -8.63
N LEU A 283 9.07 14.46 -9.91
CA LEU A 283 8.37 13.55 -10.82
C LEU A 283 9.06 12.18 -10.91
N LEU A 284 10.39 12.18 -11.03
CA LEU A 284 11.20 10.95 -11.05
C LEU A 284 11.03 10.14 -9.76
N SER A 285 10.99 10.80 -8.60
CA SER A 285 10.76 10.13 -7.31
C SER A 285 9.43 9.39 -7.26
N GLN A 286 8.36 10.00 -7.79
CA GLN A 286 7.03 9.38 -7.87
C GLN A 286 7.03 8.21 -8.87
N CYS A 287 7.67 8.37 -10.03
CA CYS A 287 7.82 7.31 -11.01
C CYS A 287 8.57 6.09 -10.45
N ILE A 288 9.70 6.30 -9.75
CA ILE A 288 10.45 5.23 -9.09
C ILE A 288 9.55 4.43 -8.16
N GLN A 289 8.74 5.11 -7.35
CA GLN A 289 7.85 4.45 -6.40
C GLN A 289 6.78 3.59 -7.10
N ILE A 290 6.16 4.12 -8.16
CA ILE A 290 5.16 3.39 -8.95
C ILE A 290 5.78 2.16 -9.61
N VAL A 291 6.98 2.28 -10.20
CA VAL A 291 7.69 1.15 -10.81
C VAL A 291 8.01 0.08 -9.76
N LEU A 292 8.50 0.48 -8.58
CA LEU A 292 8.77 -0.46 -7.48
C LEU A 292 7.52 -1.21 -7.03
N MET A 293 6.36 -0.55 -6.97
CA MET A 293 5.09 -1.17 -6.59
C MET A 293 4.39 -1.92 -7.74
N GLY A 294 4.84 -1.75 -8.98
CA GLY A 294 4.15 -2.23 -10.18
C GLY A 294 3.91 -3.74 -10.21
N GLU A 295 4.95 -4.53 -9.89
CA GLU A 295 4.82 -5.99 -9.83
C GLU A 295 3.81 -6.42 -8.76
N TYR A 296 3.88 -5.81 -7.58
CA TYR A 296 2.93 -6.07 -6.50
C TYR A 296 1.49 -5.74 -6.91
N VAL A 297 1.27 -4.57 -7.52
CA VAL A 297 -0.06 -4.13 -7.98
C VAL A 297 -0.63 -5.09 -9.02
N TYR A 298 0.20 -5.54 -9.98
CA TYR A 298 -0.21 -6.52 -10.99
C TYR A 298 -0.75 -7.80 -10.35
N TYR A 299 -0.01 -8.39 -9.40
CA TYR A 299 -0.46 -9.60 -8.72
C TYR A 299 -1.64 -9.37 -7.79
N TYR A 300 -1.70 -8.19 -7.17
CA TYR A 300 -2.83 -7.81 -6.35
C TYR A 300 -4.14 -7.86 -7.16
N VAL A 301 -4.15 -7.16 -8.29
CA VAL A 301 -5.28 -7.08 -9.21
C VAL A 301 -5.60 -8.46 -9.81
N LYS A 302 -4.59 -9.21 -10.25
CA LYS A 302 -4.75 -10.57 -10.78
C LYS A 302 -5.41 -11.51 -9.77
N SER A 303 -4.99 -11.46 -8.50
CA SER A 303 -5.57 -12.29 -7.45
C SER A 303 -7.04 -11.94 -7.16
N TYR A 304 -7.39 -10.66 -7.23
CA TYR A 304 -8.75 -10.17 -7.03
C TYR A 304 -9.67 -10.65 -8.16
N PHE A 305 -9.25 -10.48 -9.42
CA PHE A 305 -10.00 -10.99 -10.57
C PHE A 305 -10.09 -12.52 -10.56
N SER A 306 -9.01 -13.23 -10.24
CA SER A 306 -9.03 -14.69 -10.10
C SER A 306 -10.06 -15.16 -9.08
N LYS A 307 -10.17 -14.47 -7.93
CA LYS A 307 -11.23 -14.74 -6.94
C LYS A 307 -12.64 -14.50 -7.49
N LEU A 308 -12.84 -13.44 -8.28
CA LEU A 308 -14.12 -13.17 -8.94
C LEU A 308 -14.50 -14.28 -9.94
N TYR A 309 -13.53 -14.82 -10.69
CA TYR A 309 -13.77 -15.91 -11.65
C TYR A 309 -13.97 -17.28 -10.97
N THR A 310 -13.28 -17.55 -9.86
CA THR A 310 -13.26 -18.88 -9.22
C THR A 310 -14.42 -19.10 -8.23
N ASN A 311 -15.06 -18.05 -7.71
CA ASN A 311 -16.02 -18.18 -6.60
C ASN A 311 -17.42 -17.63 -6.84
N SER A 312 -18.27 -18.50 -7.39
CA SER A 312 -19.68 -18.66 -6.97
C SER A 312 -19.84 -19.63 -5.77
N SER A 313 -18.78 -20.18 -5.17
CA SER A 313 -18.96 -21.20 -4.09
C SER A 313 -17.88 -21.36 -2.99
N LEU A 314 -16.75 -20.65 -2.95
CA LEU A 314 -15.73 -20.80 -1.88
C LEU A 314 -15.14 -19.46 -1.40
N LEU A 315 -16.00 -18.57 -0.90
CA LEU A 315 -15.63 -17.28 -0.26
C LEU A 315 -15.17 -17.47 1.21
N ASN A 316 -14.04 -18.12 1.41
CA ASN A 316 -13.38 -18.11 2.72
C ASN A 316 -11.95 -17.58 2.59
N GLY A 317 -11.77 -16.28 2.87
CA GLY A 317 -10.55 -15.71 3.44
C GLY A 317 -9.21 -16.07 2.78
N THR A 318 -9.19 -16.44 1.50
CA THR A 318 -7.96 -16.96 0.89
C THR A 318 -6.91 -15.86 0.83
N PRO A 319 -5.72 -16.08 1.41
CA PRO A 319 -4.63 -15.11 1.35
C PRO A 319 -4.23 -14.84 -0.10
N LEU A 320 -3.75 -13.63 -0.33
CA LEU A 320 -3.25 -13.22 -1.64
C LEU A 320 -1.91 -13.93 -1.88
N VAL A 321 -1.85 -14.88 -2.81
CA VAL A 321 -0.60 -15.60 -3.13
C VAL A 321 0.13 -14.85 -4.25
N LEU A 322 1.20 -14.14 -3.90
CA LEU A 322 2.17 -13.71 -4.91
C LEU A 322 2.91 -14.95 -5.43
N PRO A 323 3.21 -15.06 -6.74
CA PRO A 323 4.10 -16.11 -7.18
C PRO A 323 5.45 -15.90 -6.51
N VAL A 324 5.87 -16.90 -5.75
CA VAL A 324 7.21 -16.96 -5.20
C VAL A 324 8.16 -16.90 -6.38
N CYS A 325 9.21 -16.07 -6.29
CA CYS A 325 10.33 -16.14 -7.22
C CYS A 325 11.03 -17.50 -7.01
N ARG A 326 10.49 -18.56 -7.62
CA ARG A 326 11.22 -19.80 -7.83
C ARG A 326 12.26 -19.44 -8.88
N THR A 327 13.52 -19.36 -8.46
CA THR A 327 14.63 -19.47 -9.39
C THR A 327 14.40 -20.73 -10.22
N SER A 328 14.05 -20.55 -11.49
CA SER A 328 13.81 -21.61 -12.46
C SER A 328 15.11 -22.37 -12.71
N ARG A 329 15.44 -23.30 -11.81
CA ARG A 329 16.43 -24.35 -12.00
C ARG A 329 15.99 -25.56 -11.18
N GLU A 330 14.83 -26.08 -11.52
CA GLU A 330 14.46 -27.47 -11.31
C GLU A 330 13.88 -27.94 -12.63
N ASP A 331 14.78 -28.21 -13.57
CA ASP A 331 14.72 -29.28 -14.58
C ASP A 331 16.17 -29.75 -14.81
#